data_AF-A0A6L5ZTA0-F1
#
_entry.id   AF-A0A6L5ZTA0-F1
#
_cell.length_a   1.000
_cell.length_b   1.000
_cell.length_c   1.000
_cell.angle_alpha   90.00
_cell.angle_beta   90.00
_cell.angle_gamma   90.00
#
_symmetry.space_group_name_H-M   'P 1'
#
loop_
_entity.id
_entity.type
_entity.pdbx_description
1 polymer ?
#
loop_
_entity_poly.entity_id
_entity_poly.type
_entity_poly.pdbx_seq_one_letter_code
_entity_poly.pdbx_strand_id
1 'polypeptide(L)'
;MKSAPKALHIVLNGVAEDSRVLKMAWSLGNAGWDVLVCGSTPTGKVDKFSIGYANIERLQIKYVINQRLIAKLLRKSRRRLRKILETLFPSSKSGIPNYQRSQKSLKPIVQRFSPDVIHAHDYTALPIATEITQLLRAQGKKVSLIYDAHEYVPGVSHLTKPLVNAYTKAERFGVAQSDAVLSVSEPMSDLLMPHLKSKKRP
;
A
#
# COMPACT_ATOMS: atom_id res chain seq x y z
N MET A 1 -2.84 22.61 24.78
CA MET A 1 -3.53 21.34 24.48
C MET A 1 -2.64 20.53 23.54
N LYS A 2 -2.45 19.21 23.76
CA LYS A 2 -1.74 18.36 22.79
C LYS A 2 -2.58 18.30 21.50
N SER A 3 -1.93 18.42 20.34
CA SER A 3 -2.58 18.18 19.06
C SER A 3 -3.09 16.74 19.00
N ALA A 4 -4.22 16.52 18.32
CA ALA A 4 -4.73 15.18 18.06
C ALA A 4 -3.65 14.32 17.36
N PRO A 5 -3.49 13.04 17.74
CA PRO A 5 -2.58 12.14 17.04
C PRO A 5 -3.08 11.91 15.61
N LYS A 6 -2.14 11.79 14.68
CA LYS A 6 -2.41 11.76 13.24
C LYS A 6 -2.21 10.36 12.65
N ALA A 7 -3.26 9.79 12.08
CA ALA A 7 -3.23 8.50 11.42
C ALA A 7 -3.37 8.65 9.90
N LEU A 8 -2.34 8.22 9.17
CA LEU A 8 -2.37 8.14 7.71
C LEU A 8 -2.65 6.69 7.28
N HIS A 9 -3.78 6.45 6.64
CA HIS A 9 -4.10 5.17 6.02
C HIS A 9 -3.66 5.21 4.55
N ILE A 10 -2.88 4.22 4.11
CA ILE A 10 -2.47 4.08 2.71
C ILE A 10 -3.16 2.85 2.12
N VAL A 11 -3.92 3.05 1.06
CA VAL A 11 -4.66 1.99 0.36
C VAL A 11 -4.60 2.23 -1.15
N LEU A 12 -4.40 1.17 -1.93
CA LEU A 12 -4.22 1.27 -3.40
C LEU A 12 -5.49 0.96 -4.20
N ASN A 13 -6.67 1.22 -3.61
CA ASN A 13 -7.98 1.03 -4.22
C ASN A 13 -8.81 2.34 -4.19
N GLY A 14 -10.07 2.27 -4.61
CA GLY A 14 -10.97 3.42 -4.72
C GLY A 14 -11.53 3.98 -3.40
N VAL A 15 -11.34 3.29 -2.27
CA VAL A 15 -11.82 3.61 -0.90
C VAL A 15 -13.34 3.69 -0.73
N ALA A 16 -14.08 4.28 -1.67
CA ALA A 16 -15.51 4.53 -1.57
C ALA A 16 -16.35 3.26 -1.34
N GLU A 17 -15.89 2.12 -1.85
CA GLU A 17 -16.55 0.81 -1.70
C GLU A 17 -15.82 -0.09 -0.68
N ASP A 18 -14.78 0.42 -0.03
CA ASP A 18 -13.97 -0.34 0.92
C ASP A 18 -14.51 -0.16 2.35
N SER A 19 -15.49 -0.99 2.71
CA SER A 19 -16.12 -0.90 4.03
C SER A 19 -15.14 -1.15 5.20
N ARG A 20 -14.07 -1.93 5.00
CA ARG A 20 -13.05 -2.21 6.03
C ARG A 20 -12.29 -0.93 6.34
N VAL A 21 -11.74 -0.29 5.30
CA VAL A 21 -11.01 0.98 5.44
C VAL A 21 -11.90 2.07 6.01
N LEU A 22 -13.12 2.21 5.49
CA LEU A 22 -14.07 3.26 5.93
C LEU A 22 -14.45 3.10 7.41
N LYS A 23 -14.76 1.87 7.86
CA LYS A 23 -15.11 1.63 9.28
C LYS A 23 -13.93 1.89 10.22
N MET A 24 -12.72 1.48 9.85
CA MET A 24 -11.52 1.78 10.64
C MET A 24 -11.26 3.28 10.74
N ALA A 25 -11.34 4.00 9.61
CA ALA A 25 -11.13 5.44 9.57
C ALA A 25 -12.19 6.18 10.41
N TRP A 26 -13.46 5.79 10.28
CA TRP A 26 -14.56 6.33 11.08
C TRP A 26 -14.36 6.10 12.58
N SER A 27 -13.96 4.87 12.97
CA SER A 27 -13.72 4.53 14.37
C SER A 27 -12.56 5.34 14.98
N LEU A 28 -11.46 5.52 14.26
CA LEU A 28 -10.33 6.34 14.73
C LEU A 28 -10.70 7.81 14.81
N GLY A 29 -11.41 8.34 13.82
CA GLY A 29 -11.90 9.72 13.83
C GLY A 29 -12.80 9.99 15.04
N ASN A 30 -13.73 9.08 15.35
CA ASN A 30 -14.58 9.18 16.53
C ASN A 30 -13.81 9.07 17.86
N ALA A 31 -12.67 8.39 17.86
CA ALA A 31 -11.75 8.35 18.99
C ALA A 31 -10.90 9.62 19.13
N GLY A 32 -11.13 10.65 18.30
CA GLY A 32 -10.45 11.94 18.37
C GLY A 32 -9.12 12.01 17.61
N TRP A 33 -8.84 11.05 16.72
CA TRP A 33 -7.67 11.11 15.85
C TRP A 33 -7.92 12.01 14.64
N ASP A 34 -6.87 12.71 14.18
CA ASP A 34 -6.86 13.33 12.86
C ASP A 34 -6.53 12.24 11.85
N VAL A 35 -7.53 11.81 11.08
CA VAL A 35 -7.42 10.67 10.17
C VAL A 35 -7.43 11.13 8.73
N LEU A 36 -6.43 10.69 7.96
CA LEU A 36 -6.36 10.85 6.52
C LEU A 36 -6.21 9.50 5.85
N VAL A 37 -7.12 9.17 4.93
CA VAL A 37 -7.04 8.01 4.06
C VAL A 37 -6.60 8.43 2.67
N CYS A 38 -5.45 7.93 2.22
CA CYS A 38 -4.96 8.12 0.86
C CYS A 38 -5.29 6.91 -0.01
N GLY A 39 -6.23 7.10 -0.93
CA GLY A 39 -6.67 6.11 -1.91
C GLY A 39 -6.15 6.36 -3.32
N SER A 40 -6.61 5.57 -4.29
CA SER A 40 -6.42 5.80 -5.72
C SER A 40 -7.73 6.21 -6.38
N THR A 41 -7.72 7.26 -7.18
CA THR A 41 -8.87 7.61 -8.04
C THR A 41 -8.96 6.66 -9.24
N PRO A 42 -10.17 6.24 -9.66
CA PRO A 42 -10.37 5.48 -10.90
C PRO A 42 -10.37 6.38 -12.15
N THR A 43 -10.68 7.67 -12.01
CA THR A 43 -10.85 8.63 -13.13
C THR A 43 -9.59 9.43 -13.43
N GLY A 44 -8.55 9.29 -12.60
CA GLY A 44 -7.30 10.03 -12.72
C GLY A 44 -7.36 11.47 -12.21
N LYS A 45 -8.53 11.97 -11.84
CA LYS A 45 -8.70 13.26 -11.14
C LYS A 45 -8.64 13.06 -9.64
N VAL A 46 -7.82 13.87 -8.96
CA VAL A 46 -7.78 13.89 -7.49
C VAL A 46 -9.11 14.40 -6.97
N ASP A 47 -9.67 13.70 -5.99
CA ASP A 47 -10.90 14.09 -5.33
C ASP A 47 -10.82 13.80 -3.84
N LYS A 48 -11.72 14.43 -3.07
CA LYS A 48 -11.76 14.37 -1.62
C LYS A 48 -13.18 14.20 -1.15
N PHE A 49 -13.34 13.44 -0.08
CA PHE A 49 -14.60 13.31 0.67
C PHE A 49 -14.27 12.96 2.12
N SER A 50 -15.28 12.90 2.98
CA SER A 50 -15.11 12.56 4.39
C SER A 50 -16.11 11.51 4.84
N ILE A 51 -15.78 10.83 5.93
CA ILE A 51 -16.71 9.95 6.65
C ILE A 51 -16.50 10.17 8.16
N GLY A 52 -17.55 10.65 8.84
CA GLY A 52 -17.39 11.13 10.22
C GLY A 52 -16.30 12.20 10.31
N TYR A 53 -15.33 12.00 11.21
CA TYR A 53 -14.17 12.89 11.39
C TYR A 53 -12.94 12.53 10.54
N ALA A 54 -13.04 11.51 9.68
CA ALA A 54 -11.95 11.10 8.80
C ALA A 54 -12.03 11.76 7.43
N ASN A 55 -10.87 12.19 6.92
CA ASN A 55 -10.73 12.73 5.57
C ASN A 55 -10.23 11.64 4.61
N ILE A 56 -10.73 11.64 3.38
CA ILE A 56 -10.27 10.77 2.30
C ILE A 56 -9.77 11.65 1.16
N GLU A 57 -8.56 11.36 0.68
CA GLU A 57 -7.95 11.98 -0.50
C GLU A 57 -7.57 10.88 -1.51
N ARG A 58 -8.21 10.86 -2.68
CA ARG A 58 -7.94 9.88 -3.73
C ARG A 58 -6.95 10.43 -4.73
N LEU A 59 -5.80 9.79 -4.83
CA LEU A 59 -4.65 10.24 -5.60
C LEU A 59 -4.58 9.58 -6.97
N GLN A 60 -3.90 10.23 -7.91
CA GLN A 60 -3.66 9.67 -9.23
C GLN A 60 -2.54 8.61 -9.17
N ILE A 61 -2.85 7.43 -8.62
CA ILE A 61 -1.88 6.33 -8.44
C ILE A 61 -1.98 5.31 -9.58
N LYS A 62 -3.19 4.87 -9.94
CA LYS A 62 -3.42 3.96 -11.07
C LYS A 62 -3.77 4.77 -12.33
N TYR A 63 -3.02 4.57 -13.42
CA TYR A 63 -3.49 4.98 -14.74
C TYR A 63 -4.30 3.83 -15.33
N VAL A 64 -5.55 4.08 -15.70
CA VAL A 64 -6.26 3.22 -16.67
C VAL A 64 -5.70 3.57 -18.06
N ILE A 65 -4.53 3.03 -18.41
CA ILE A 65 -4.17 2.98 -19.84
C ILE A 65 -5.10 1.93 -20.44
N ASN A 66 -5.86 2.30 -21.48
CA ASN A 66 -6.75 1.37 -22.17
C ASN A 66 -5.94 0.22 -22.79
N GLN A 67 -5.74 -0.86 -22.02
CA GLN A 67 -4.86 -1.97 -22.37
C GLN A 67 -5.32 -2.69 -23.65
N ARG A 68 -6.58 -2.50 -24.09
CA ARG A 68 -7.13 -3.11 -25.31
C ARG A 68 -6.37 -2.69 -26.58
N LEU A 69 -5.84 -1.47 -26.65
CA LEU A 69 -5.08 -0.98 -27.80
C LEU A 69 -3.63 -1.50 -27.80
N ILE A 70 -2.95 -1.42 -26.65
CA ILE A 70 -1.55 -1.85 -26.50
C ILE A 70 -1.43 -3.38 -26.54
N ALA A 71 -2.40 -4.13 -26.00
CA ALA A 71 -2.42 -5.58 -26.02
C ALA A 71 -2.64 -6.16 -27.43
N LYS A 72 -3.35 -5.46 -28.33
CA LYS A 72 -3.44 -5.82 -29.75
C LYS A 72 -2.09 -5.65 -30.45
N LEU A 73 -1.36 -4.56 -30.17
CA LEU A 73 -0.07 -4.27 -30.81
C LEU A 73 1.07 -5.19 -30.32
N LEU A 74 1.12 -5.49 -29.02
CA LEU A 74 2.22 -6.25 -28.41
C LEU A 74 2.06 -7.78 -28.46
N ARG A 75 0.91 -8.30 -28.92
CA ARG A 75 0.61 -9.74 -28.92
C ARG A 75 1.59 -10.57 -29.76
N LYS A 76 2.19 -9.96 -30.80
CA LYS A 76 3.16 -10.62 -31.71
C LYS A 76 4.61 -10.56 -31.24
N SER A 77 5.01 -9.57 -30.45
CA SER A 77 6.44 -9.28 -30.14
C SER A 77 6.83 -9.53 -28.69
N ARG A 78 5.85 -9.82 -27.81
CA ARG A 78 6.00 -9.97 -26.35
C ARG A 78 7.10 -10.94 -25.89
N ARG A 79 7.33 -12.04 -26.62
CA ARG A 79 8.26 -13.10 -26.17
C ARG A 79 9.73 -12.70 -26.28
N ARG A 80 10.11 -12.01 -27.37
CA ARG A 80 11.49 -11.52 -27.60
C ARG A 80 11.77 -10.25 -26.79
N LEU A 81 10.83 -9.31 -26.79
CA LEU A 81 10.97 -8.06 -26.04
C LEU A 81 11.07 -8.29 -24.54
N ARG A 82 10.31 -9.24 -23.98
CA ARG A 82 10.39 -9.56 -22.56
C ARG A 82 11.79 -10.04 -22.15
N LYS A 83 12.39 -10.94 -22.93
CA LYS A 83 13.74 -11.44 -22.64
C LYS A 83 14.77 -10.31 -22.72
N ILE A 84 14.66 -9.46 -23.73
CA ILE A 84 15.54 -8.28 -23.92
C ILE A 84 15.36 -7.25 -22.80
N LEU A 85 14.11 -6.97 -22.38
CA LEU A 85 13.80 -6.06 -21.27
C LEU A 85 14.30 -6.61 -19.93
N GLU A 86 14.19 -7.92 -19.69
CA GLU A 86 14.74 -8.59 -18.50
C GLU A 86 16.27 -8.54 -18.48
N THR A 87 16.94 -8.60 -19.64
CA THR A 87 18.42 -8.52 -19.74
C THR A 87 18.95 -7.09 -19.68
N LEU A 88 18.24 -6.11 -20.27
CA LEU A 88 18.68 -4.70 -20.33
C LEU A 88 18.31 -3.88 -19.09
N PHE A 89 17.27 -4.28 -18.36
CA PHE A 89 16.88 -3.65 -17.10
C PHE A 89 16.90 -4.67 -15.95
N PRO A 90 18.10 -5.13 -15.52
CA PRO A 90 18.22 -5.96 -14.34
C PRO A 90 17.61 -5.21 -13.15
N SER A 91 16.72 -5.90 -12.44
CA SER A 91 15.78 -5.40 -11.45
C SER A 91 16.15 -4.06 -10.78
N SER A 92 15.45 -3.00 -11.19
CA SER A 92 15.06 -1.99 -10.21
C SER A 92 14.32 -2.71 -9.07
N LYS A 93 14.39 -2.19 -7.83
CA LYS A 93 13.55 -2.65 -6.71
C LYS A 93 12.04 -2.74 -7.05
N SER A 94 11.62 -2.21 -8.20
CA SER A 94 10.25 -2.11 -8.75
C SER A 94 9.78 -3.32 -9.59
N GLY A 95 9.72 -4.52 -9.02
CA GLY A 95 8.81 -5.56 -9.53
C GLY A 95 7.33 -5.23 -9.26
N ILE A 96 7.08 -4.26 -8.36
CA ILE A 96 5.76 -3.89 -7.86
C ILE A 96 5.12 -2.81 -8.75
N PRO A 97 3.93 -3.06 -9.32
CA PRO A 97 3.18 -2.08 -10.10
C PRO A 97 2.90 -0.77 -9.33
N ASN A 98 3.00 0.36 -10.02
CA ASN A 98 2.69 1.71 -9.50
C ASN A 98 3.51 2.19 -8.29
N TYR A 99 4.57 1.47 -7.87
CA TYR A 99 5.37 1.80 -6.68
C TYR A 99 5.89 3.25 -6.70
N GLN A 100 6.71 3.61 -7.69
CA GLN A 100 7.32 4.94 -7.80
C GLN A 100 6.29 6.06 -7.90
N ARG A 101 5.18 5.83 -8.62
CA ARG A 101 4.11 6.82 -8.75
C ARG A 101 3.40 7.04 -7.42
N SER A 102 3.06 5.96 -6.71
CA SER A 102 2.45 6.03 -5.39
C SER A 102 3.33 6.84 -4.44
N GLN A 103 4.64 6.57 -4.43
CA GLN A 103 5.60 7.34 -3.63
C GLN A 103 5.60 8.83 -4.00
N LYS A 104 5.67 9.15 -5.30
CA LYS A 104 5.66 10.54 -5.78
C LYS A 104 4.40 11.29 -5.36
N SER A 105 3.22 10.66 -5.46
CA SER A 105 1.95 11.26 -5.09
C SER A 105 1.78 11.40 -3.58
N LEU A 106 2.23 10.42 -2.80
CA LEU A 106 2.07 10.42 -1.34
C LEU A 106 3.06 11.34 -0.61
N LYS A 107 4.30 11.48 -1.10
CA LYS A 107 5.35 12.27 -0.45
C LYS A 107 4.93 13.69 -0.03
N PRO A 108 4.33 14.54 -0.90
CA PRO A 108 3.91 15.89 -0.50
C PRO A 108 2.80 15.86 0.56
N ILE A 109 1.91 14.86 0.52
CA ILE A 109 0.82 14.71 1.49
C ILE A 109 1.38 14.30 2.84
N VAL A 110 2.29 13.34 2.86
CA VAL A 110 2.97 12.88 4.07
C VAL A 110 3.73 14.03 4.73
N GLN A 111 4.45 14.85 3.94
CA GLN A 111 5.17 16.00 4.48
C GLN A 111 4.23 17.04 5.09
N ARG A 112 3.10 17.33 4.43
CA ARG A 112 2.09 18.27 4.91
C ARG A 112 1.35 17.75 6.14
N PHE A 113 0.95 16.49 6.12
CA PHE A 113 0.14 15.87 7.17
C PHE A 113 0.97 15.55 8.41
N SER A 114 2.23 15.11 8.22
CA SER A 114 3.18 14.69 9.26
C SER A 114 2.58 13.65 10.22
N PRO A 115 2.29 12.42 9.74
CA PRO A 115 1.59 11.40 10.53
C PRO A 115 2.43 10.89 11.71
N ASP A 116 1.75 10.56 12.81
CA ASP A 116 2.32 9.82 13.94
C ASP A 116 2.24 8.30 13.70
N VAL A 117 1.24 7.86 12.94
CA VAL A 117 1.03 6.47 12.55
C VAL A 117 0.73 6.37 11.05
N ILE A 118 1.37 5.41 10.38
CA ILE A 118 1.05 5.01 9.02
C ILE A 118 0.44 3.61 9.08
N HIS A 119 -0.79 3.47 8.59
CA HIS A 119 -1.53 2.22 8.50
C HIS A 119 -1.55 1.75 7.04
N ALA A 120 -0.78 0.71 6.73
CA ALA A 120 -0.69 0.13 5.41
C ALA A 120 -1.75 -0.95 5.20
N HIS A 121 -2.67 -0.72 4.27
CA HIS A 121 -3.73 -1.68 3.91
C HIS A 121 -3.23 -2.65 2.85
N ASP A 122 -3.12 -3.92 3.23
CA ASP A 122 -2.74 -5.03 2.36
C ASP A 122 -1.27 -5.05 1.89
N TYR A 123 -0.86 -6.18 1.32
CA TYR A 123 0.49 -6.39 0.78
C TYR A 123 0.86 -5.38 -0.33
N THR A 124 -0.13 -4.75 -0.96
CA THR A 124 0.09 -3.76 -2.02
C THR A 124 0.53 -2.41 -1.47
N ALA A 125 0.01 -1.96 -0.33
CA ALA A 125 0.37 -0.68 0.28
C ALA A 125 1.65 -0.76 1.12
N LEU A 126 1.91 -1.92 1.75
CA LEU A 126 3.02 -2.11 2.68
C LEU A 126 4.40 -1.68 2.13
N PRO A 127 4.80 -1.98 0.88
CA PRO A 127 6.08 -1.54 0.35
C PRO A 127 6.23 -0.02 0.32
N ILE A 128 5.16 0.68 -0.05
CA ILE A 128 5.15 2.15 -0.16
C ILE A 128 5.17 2.77 1.24
N ALA A 129 4.34 2.24 2.14
CA ALA A 129 4.29 2.68 3.53
C ALA A 129 5.62 2.47 4.25
N THR A 130 6.30 1.35 4.01
CA THR A 130 7.62 1.04 4.58
C THR A 130 8.64 2.10 4.20
N GLU A 131 8.74 2.44 2.91
CA GLU A 131 9.72 3.43 2.49
C GLU A 131 9.39 4.83 3.00
N ILE A 132 8.11 5.23 2.97
CA ILE A 132 7.68 6.52 3.54
C ILE A 132 8.04 6.59 5.03
N THR A 133 7.80 5.52 5.77
CA THR A 133 8.14 5.42 7.20
C THR A 133 9.64 5.56 7.41
N GLN A 134 10.46 4.85 6.63
CA GLN A 134 11.92 4.96 6.71
C GLN A 134 12.41 6.37 6.40
N LEU A 135 11.84 7.03 5.39
CA LEU A 135 12.18 8.41 5.04
C LEU A 135 11.84 9.40 6.18
N LEU A 136 10.68 9.24 6.82
CA LEU A 136 10.28 10.07 7.96
C LEU A 136 11.16 9.81 9.18
N ARG A 137 11.45 8.54 9.50
CA ARG A 137 12.34 8.16 10.60
C ARG A 137 13.75 8.70 10.40
N ALA A 138 14.27 8.65 9.17
CA ALA A 138 15.57 9.24 8.81
C ALA A 138 15.60 10.78 8.99
N GLN A 139 14.45 11.45 8.92
CA GLN A 139 14.29 12.87 9.23
C GLN A 139 14.09 13.14 10.74
N GLY A 140 14.25 12.13 11.60
CA GLY A 140 14.06 12.25 13.04
C GLY A 140 12.60 12.24 13.49
N LYS A 141 11.64 11.97 12.61
CA LYS A 141 10.21 11.87 12.98
C LYS A 141 9.93 10.56 13.70
N LYS A 142 9.17 10.64 14.79
CA LYS A 142 8.65 9.47 15.51
C LYS A 142 7.36 9.02 14.83
N VAL A 143 7.47 8.10 13.88
CA VAL A 143 6.32 7.52 13.16
C VAL A 143 6.29 6.01 13.36
N SER A 144 5.10 5.48 13.66
CA SER A 144 4.85 4.03 13.76
C SER A 144 4.25 3.50 12.46
N LEU A 145 4.63 2.29 12.06
CA LEU A 145 4.08 1.58 10.90
C LEU A 145 3.24 0.40 11.37
N ILE A 146 1.96 0.42 11.02
CA ILE A 146 1.02 -0.68 11.21
C ILE A 146 0.76 -1.32 9.86
N TYR A 147 0.91 -2.65 9.78
CA TYR A 147 0.55 -3.42 8.60
C TYR A 147 -0.76 -4.18 8.82
N ASP A 148 -1.75 -3.99 7.96
CA ASP A 148 -2.99 -4.76 7.95
C ASP A 148 -2.97 -5.82 6.85
N ALA A 149 -2.70 -7.06 7.26
CA ALA A 149 -2.59 -8.23 6.42
C ALA A 149 -3.94 -8.96 6.32
N HIS A 150 -4.56 -8.89 5.14
CA HIS A 150 -5.86 -9.54 4.90
C HIS A 150 -5.88 -10.46 3.68
N GLU A 151 -4.76 -10.62 2.98
CA GLU A 151 -4.58 -11.62 1.93
C GLU A 151 -3.34 -12.49 2.20
N TYR A 152 -3.41 -13.76 1.77
CA TYR A 152 -2.24 -14.63 1.71
C TYR A 152 -1.62 -14.54 0.32
N VAL A 153 -0.56 -13.74 0.16
CA VAL A 153 0.07 -13.40 -1.14
C VAL A 153 0.34 -14.62 -2.05
N PRO A 154 0.84 -15.77 -1.55
CA PRO A 154 1.05 -16.95 -2.40
C PRO A 154 -0.24 -17.57 -2.95
N GLY A 155 -1.40 -17.31 -2.33
CA GLY A 155 -2.71 -17.78 -2.74
C GLY A 155 -3.49 -16.81 -3.65
N VAL A 156 -2.94 -15.63 -3.97
CA VAL A 156 -3.64 -14.61 -4.77
C VAL A 156 -3.65 -15.00 -6.24
N SER A 157 -4.83 -15.34 -6.76
CA SER A 157 -5.01 -15.97 -8.09
C SER A 157 -4.66 -15.08 -9.29
N HIS A 158 -4.78 -13.75 -9.15
CA HIS A 158 -4.53 -12.81 -10.24
C HIS A 158 -3.05 -12.40 -10.36
N LEU A 159 -2.20 -12.80 -9.41
CA LEU A 159 -0.77 -12.51 -9.45
C LEU A 159 -0.02 -13.56 -10.26
N THR A 160 0.88 -13.10 -11.12
CA THR A 160 1.85 -13.98 -11.77
C THR A 160 2.93 -14.42 -10.77
N LYS A 161 3.56 -15.59 -10.97
CA LYS A 161 4.65 -16.08 -10.09
C LYS A 161 5.75 -15.02 -9.81
N PRO A 162 6.24 -14.25 -10.80
CA PRO A 162 7.19 -13.16 -10.53
C PRO A 162 6.65 -12.09 -9.58
N LEU A 163 5.37 -11.73 -9.70
CA LEU A 163 4.74 -10.74 -8.82
C LEU A 163 4.53 -11.29 -7.41
N VAL A 164 4.10 -12.55 -7.27
CA VAL A 164 4.01 -13.23 -5.97
C VAL A 164 5.36 -13.18 -5.25
N ASN A 165 6.46 -13.50 -5.95
CA ASN A 165 7.81 -13.44 -5.38
C ASN A 165 8.22 -12.02 -4.99
N ALA A 166 7.93 -11.03 -5.84
CA ALA A 166 8.25 -9.63 -5.58
C ALA A 166 7.50 -9.10 -4.34
N TYR A 167 6.20 -9.34 -4.27
CA TYR A 167 5.38 -8.93 -3.13
C TYR A 167 5.75 -9.70 -1.86
N THR A 168 5.97 -11.02 -1.93
CA THR A 168 6.43 -11.80 -0.76
C THR A 168 7.73 -11.25 -0.18
N LYS A 169 8.70 -10.89 -1.04
CA LYS A 169 9.95 -10.28 -0.59
C LYS A 169 9.73 -8.92 0.06
N ALA A 170 8.89 -8.08 -0.56
CA ALA A 170 8.61 -6.74 -0.05
C ALA A 170 7.78 -6.76 1.24
N GLU A 171 6.87 -7.72 1.36
CA GLU A 171 6.02 -7.92 2.51
C GLU A 171 6.82 -8.39 3.72
N ARG A 172 7.70 -9.39 3.56
CA ARG A 172 8.64 -9.81 4.62
C ARG A 172 9.54 -8.67 5.08
N PHE A 173 10.04 -7.86 4.14
CA PHE A 173 10.83 -6.68 4.47
C PHE A 173 9.99 -5.66 5.25
N GLY A 174 8.78 -5.37 4.78
CA GLY A 174 7.88 -4.42 5.44
C GLY A 174 7.47 -4.85 6.85
N VAL A 175 7.12 -6.12 7.04
CA VAL A 175 6.81 -6.70 8.36
C VAL A 175 7.96 -6.52 9.33
N ALA A 176 9.20 -6.70 8.89
CA ALA A 176 10.37 -6.49 9.74
C ALA A 176 10.57 -5.01 10.13
N GLN A 177 9.90 -4.07 9.46
CA GLN A 177 9.94 -2.63 9.77
C GLN A 177 8.67 -2.15 10.49
N SER A 178 7.60 -2.96 10.50
CA SER A 178 6.33 -2.67 11.16
C SER A 178 6.43 -2.81 12.67
N ASP A 179 5.81 -1.88 13.39
CA ASP A 179 5.70 -1.92 14.85
C ASP A 179 4.55 -2.84 15.29
N ALA A 180 3.54 -2.99 14.44
CA ALA A 180 2.45 -3.94 14.61
C ALA A 180 2.00 -4.52 13.26
N VAL A 181 1.54 -5.77 13.28
CA VAL A 181 0.88 -6.42 12.16
C VAL A 181 -0.49 -6.87 12.65
N LEU A 182 -1.53 -6.63 11.86
CA LEU A 182 -2.90 -7.04 12.12
C LEU A 182 -3.29 -8.11 11.11
N SER A 183 -4.05 -9.11 11.56
CA SER A 183 -4.75 -10.05 10.68
C SER A 183 -6.27 -9.94 10.81
N VAL A 184 -6.98 -10.59 9.88
CA VAL A 184 -8.45 -10.64 9.85
C VAL A 184 -9.04 -11.71 10.76
N SER A 185 -8.26 -12.76 11.06
CA SER A 185 -8.72 -13.89 11.85
C SER A 185 -7.54 -14.77 12.29
N GLU A 186 -7.75 -15.54 13.36
CA GLU A 186 -6.74 -16.49 13.86
C GLU A 186 -6.27 -17.50 12.79
N PRO A 187 -7.13 -18.12 11.97
CA PRO A 187 -6.68 -19.01 10.90
C PRO A 187 -5.84 -18.29 9.83
N MET A 188 -6.12 -17.01 9.56
CA MET A 188 -5.28 -16.22 8.65
C MET A 188 -3.91 -15.96 9.29
N SER A 189 -3.86 -15.65 10.58
CA SER A 189 -2.60 -15.50 11.32
C SER A 189 -1.75 -16.78 11.26
N ASP A 190 -2.37 -17.97 11.31
CA ASP A 190 -1.66 -19.25 11.16
C ASP A 190 -1.02 -19.42 9.77
N LEU A 191 -1.68 -18.94 8.71
CA LEU A 191 -1.11 -18.94 7.36
C LEU A 191 -0.02 -17.87 7.20
N LEU A 192 -0.22 -16.70 7.80
CA LEU A 192 0.67 -15.56 7.68
C LEU A 192 1.97 -15.73 8.47
N MET A 193 1.95 -16.29 9.69
CA MET A 193 3.15 -16.43 10.52
C MET A 193 4.34 -17.10 9.79
N PRO A 194 4.21 -18.31 9.23
CA PRO A 194 5.32 -18.96 8.55
C PRO A 194 5.72 -18.23 7.26
N HIS A 195 4.75 -17.61 6.58
CA HIS A 195 4.98 -16.87 5.34
C HIS A 195 5.74 -15.57 5.57
N LEU A 196 5.28 -14.75 6.51
CA LEU A 196 5.86 -13.45 6.88
C LEU A 196 7.17 -13.59 7.67
N LYS A 197 7.43 -14.78 8.24
CA LYS A 197 8.54 -15.01 9.19
C LYS A 197 8.43 -14.06 10.40
N SER A 198 7.20 -13.78 10.83
CA SER A 198 6.95 -12.89 11.96
C SER A 198 7.29 -13.58 13.28
N LYS A 199 7.88 -12.83 14.21
CA LYS A 199 8.14 -13.29 15.59
C LYS A 199 6.91 -13.15 16.49
N LYS A 200 6.01 -12.24 16.14
CA LYS A 200 4.76 -11.97 16.87
C LYS A 200 3.60 -12.41 16.00
N ARG A 201 2.60 -13.04 16.62
CA ARG A 201 1.37 -13.41 15.96
C ARG A 201 0.65 -12.13 15.49
N PRO A 202 0.35 -12.00 14.18
CA PRO A 202 -0.54 -10.96 13.64
C PRO A 202 -1.99 -11.07 14.14
#